data_AF-A0A368V5Y4-F1
#
_entry.id   AF-A0A368V5Y4-F1
#
_cell.length_a   1.000
_cell.length_b   1.000
_cell.length_c   1.000
_cell.angle_alpha   90.00
_cell.angle_beta   90.00
_cell.angle_gamma   90.00
#
_symmetry.space_group_name_H-M   'P 1'
#
loop_
_entity.id
_entity.type
_entity.pdbx_description
1 polymer ?
#
loop_
_entity_poly.entity_id
_entity_poly.type
_entity_poly.pdbx_seq_one_letter_code
_entity_poly.pdbx_strand_id
1 'polypeptide(L)' 'MSDARAVAELREQVYCEVLELFEDDRVTAELWLSSPIRAIGNQAPVTLMDTEAGLLKLRNVIKKWQEGAVS' A
#
# COMPACT_ATOMS: atom_id res chain seq x y z
N MET A 1 21.72 9.53 5.19
CA MET A 1 20.94 8.75 4.19
C MET A 1 20.27 9.75 3.27
N SER A 2 20.16 9.47 1.96
CA SER A 2 19.43 10.36 1.04
C SER A 2 17.93 10.06 1.10
N ASP A 3 17.09 11.09 0.97
CA ASP A 3 15.62 10.98 1.04
C ASP A 3 15.07 9.95 0.03
N ALA A 4 15.67 9.87 -1.17
CA ALA A 4 15.30 8.89 -2.18
C ALA A 4 15.49 7.43 -1.74
N ARG A 5 16.53 7.15 -0.94
CA ARG A 5 16.77 5.79 -0.42
C ARG A 5 15.73 5.41 0.64
N ALA A 6 15.38 6.36 1.52
CA ALA A 6 14.36 6.13 2.53
C ALA A 6 12.99 5.85 1.90
N VAL A 7 12.62 6.58 0.83
CA VAL A 7 11.39 6.32 0.07
C VAL A 7 11.39 4.94 -0.59
N ALA A 8 12.52 4.51 -1.17
CA ALA A 8 12.63 3.19 -1.77
C ALA A 8 12.49 2.05 -0.73
N GLU A 9 13.16 2.20 0.43
CA GLU A 9 13.04 1.25 1.54
C GLU A 9 11.59 1.18 2.07
N LEU A 10 10.93 2.34 2.20
CA LEU A 10 9.53 2.40 2.60
C LEU A 10 8.59 1.77 1.56
N ARG A 11 8.87 1.96 0.26
CA ARG A 11 8.09 1.35 -0.81
C ARG A 11 8.11 -0.17 -0.75
N GLU A 12 9.30 -0.74 -0.56
CA GLU A 12 9.46 -2.18 -0.40
C GLU A 12 8.68 -2.68 0.82
N GLN A 13 8.76 -1.97 1.94
CA GLN A 13 8.00 -2.32 3.15
C GLN A 13 6.49 -2.31 2.89
N VAL A 14 5.96 -1.29 2.20
CA VAL A 14 4.53 -1.24 1.83
C VAL A 14 4.16 -2.42 0.94
N TYR A 15 5.00 -2.77 -0.03
CA TYR A 15 4.73 -3.90 -0.91
C TYR A 15 4.65 -5.23 -0.13
N CYS A 16 5.56 -5.47 0.81
CA CYS A 16 5.49 -6.63 1.70
C CYS A 16 4.20 -6.64 2.54
N GLU A 17 3.80 -5.51 3.12
CA GLU A 17 2.55 -5.41 3.89
C GLU A 17 1.30 -5.69 3.02
N VAL A 18 1.33 -5.33 1.75
CA VAL A 18 0.27 -5.67 0.79
C VAL A 18 0.25 -7.18 0.50
N LEU A 19 1.40 -7.82 0.33
CA LEU A 19 1.45 -9.28 0.16
C LEU A 19 0.92 -10.00 1.40
N GLU A 20 1.30 -9.56 2.60
CA GLU A 20 0.81 -10.12 3.86
C GLU A 20 -0.72 -9.99 3.99
N LEU A 21 -1.29 -8.84 3.58
CA LEU A 21 -2.74 -8.62 3.56
C LEU A 21 -3.49 -9.64 2.68
N PHE A 22 -2.85 -10.14 1.62
CA PHE A 22 -3.42 -11.10 0.68
C PHE A 22 -2.80 -12.49 0.80
N GLU A 23 -2.24 -12.85 1.95
CA GLU A 23 -1.69 -14.19 2.22
C GLU A 23 -0.66 -14.65 1.16
N ASP A 24 0.23 -13.73 0.76
CA ASP A 24 1.23 -13.91 -0.29
C ASP A 24 0.66 -14.21 -1.70
N ASP A 25 -0.64 -14.06 -1.92
CA ASP A 25 -1.26 -14.11 -3.26
C ASP A 25 -0.88 -12.85 -4.07
N ARG A 26 0.22 -12.97 -4.79
CA ARG A 26 0.75 -11.92 -5.68
C ARG A 26 -0.25 -11.47 -6.73
N VAL A 27 -1.09 -12.36 -7.26
CA VAL A 27 -2.04 -11.98 -8.32
C VAL A 27 -3.11 -11.06 -7.74
N THR A 28 -3.65 -11.41 -6.58
CA THR A 28 -4.65 -10.59 -5.88
C THR A 28 -4.02 -9.27 -5.38
N ALA A 29 -2.80 -9.31 -4.85
CA ALA A 29 -2.07 -8.11 -4.44
C ALA A 29 -1.82 -7.12 -5.59
N GLU A 30 -1.34 -7.59 -6.74
CA GLU A 30 -1.10 -6.77 -7.93
C GLU A 30 -2.42 -6.22 -8.50
N LEU A 31 -3.48 -7.03 -8.52
CA LEU A 31 -4.81 -6.57 -8.92
C LEU A 31 -5.31 -5.47 -7.98
N TRP A 32 -5.12 -5.64 -6.67
CA TRP A 32 -5.49 -4.63 -5.69
C TRP A 32 -4.70 -3.33 -5.86
N LEU A 33 -3.38 -3.42 -6.07
CA LEU A 33 -2.52 -2.26 -6.30
C LEU A 33 -2.91 -1.44 -7.54
N SER A 34 -3.38 -2.13 -8.57
CA SER A 34 -3.79 -1.53 -9.85
C SER A 34 -5.26 -1.11 -9.90
N SER A 35 -6.08 -1.52 -8.93
CA SER A 35 -7.53 -1.25 -8.92
C SER A 35 -7.90 -0.03 -8.08
N PRO A 36 -8.81 0.84 -8.54
CA PRO A 36 -9.33 1.93 -7.74
C PRO A 36 -10.02 1.46 -6.45
N ILE A 37 -9.65 2.03 -5.30
CA ILE A 37 -10.30 1.73 -4.02
C ILE A 37 -10.92 2.97 -3.37
N ARG A 38 -12.10 2.80 -2.77
CA ARG A 38 -12.87 3.90 -2.14
C ARG A 38 -12.10 4.57 -1.00
N ALA A 39 -11.35 3.80 -0.23
CA ALA A 39 -10.61 4.26 0.95
C ALA A 39 -9.59 5.38 0.65
N ILE A 40 -9.14 5.50 -0.61
CA ILE A 40 -8.21 6.55 -1.04
C ILE A 40 -8.80 7.49 -2.11
N GLY A 41 -10.13 7.54 -2.23
CA GLY A 41 -10.83 8.44 -3.15
C GLY A 41 -10.97 7.89 -4.57
N ASN A 42 -11.17 6.58 -4.73
CA ASN A 42 -11.25 5.89 -6.02
C ASN A 42 -9.98 6.07 -6.88
N GLN A 43 -8.82 6.09 -6.23
CA GLN A 43 -7.52 6.00 -6.90
C GLN A 43 -6.96 4.60 -6.74
N ALA A 44 -6.09 4.19 -7.66
CA ALA A 44 -5.36 2.93 -7.54
C ALA A 44 -4.22 3.10 -6.53
N PRO A 45 -3.99 2.17 -5.58
CA PRO A 45 -2.91 2.26 -4.61
C PRO A 45 -1.53 2.56 -5.22
N VAL A 46 -1.23 1.98 -6.39
CA VAL A 46 0.05 2.18 -7.09
C VAL A 46 0.37 3.67 -7.33
N THR A 47 -0.64 4.54 -7.48
CA THR A 47 -0.42 5.98 -7.69
C THR A 47 0.12 6.71 -6.47
N LEU A 48 0.11 6.07 -5.29
CA LEU A 48 0.62 6.63 -4.04
C LEU A 48 2.03 6.12 -3.71
N MET A 49 2.57 5.14 -4.44
CA MET A 49 3.85 4.48 -4.10
C MET A 49 5.11 5.31 -4.45
N ASP A 50 4.95 6.46 -5.09
CA ASP A 50 6.05 7.34 -5.52
C ASP A 50 6.46 8.40 -4.50
N THR A 51 5.67 8.58 -3.44
CA THR A 51 5.94 9.61 -2.43
C THR A 51 5.87 9.01 -1.03
N GLU A 52 6.69 9.52 -0.13
CA GLU A 52 6.64 9.13 1.28
C GLU A 52 5.23 9.30 1.88
N ALA A 53 4.59 10.45 1.63
CA ALA A 53 3.25 10.73 2.12
C ALA A 53 2.20 9.74 1.57
N GLY A 54 2.31 9.37 0.29
CA GLY A 54 1.44 8.37 -0.32
C GLY A 54 1.65 6.97 0.27
N LEU A 55 2.90 6.58 0.49
CA LEU A 55 3.26 5.31 1.13
C LEU A 55 2.73 5.23 2.56
N LEU A 56 2.94 6.27 3.39
CA LEU A 56 2.40 6.32 4.75
C LEU A 56 0.87 6.26 4.78
N LYS A 57 0.20 6.90 3.81
CA LYS A 57 -1.26 6.80 3.66
C LYS A 57 -1.69 5.36 3.36
N LEU A 58 -0.98 4.64 2.48
CA LEU A 58 -1.28 3.23 2.18
C LEU A 58 -1.09 2.33 3.39
N ARG A 59 -0.01 2.49 4.16
CA ARG A 59 0.21 1.72 5.40
C ARG A 59 -0.96 1.85 6.38
N ASN A 60 -1.47 3.07 6.54
CA ASN A 60 -2.63 3.31 7.39
C ASN A 60 -3.90 2.61 6.88
N VAL A 61 -4.08 2.48 5.56
CA VAL A 61 -5.21 1.73 4.98
C VAL A 61 -5.02 0.22 5.21
N ILE A 62 -3.84 -0.31 4.90
CA ILE A 62 -3.53 -1.74 5.06
C ILE A 62 -3.71 -2.16 6.51
N LYS A 63 -3.15 -1.40 7.46
CA LYS A 63 -3.28 -1.67 8.89
C LYS A 63 -4.75 -1.74 9.35
N LYS A 64 -5.58 -0.79 8.91
CA LYS A 64 -7.03 -0.82 9.24
C LYS A 64 -7.71 -2.08 8.74
N TRP A 65 -7.34 -2.54 7.54
CA TRP A 65 -7.94 -3.74 6.96
C TRP A 65 -7.45 -5.02 7.65
N GLN A 66 -6.17 -5.10 8.01
CA GLN A 66 -5.62 -6.19 8.82
C GLN A 66 -6.27 -6.28 10.20
N GLU A 67 -6.62 -5.13 10.81
CA GLU A 67 -7.33 -5.06 12.09
C GLU A 67 -8.84 -5.38 11.95
N GLY A 68 -9.34 -5.64 10.75
CA GLY A 68 -10.77 -5.88 10.49
C GLY A 68 -11.65 -4.62 10.61
N ALA A 69 -11.03 -3.44 10.70
CA ALA A 69 -11.73 -2.16 10.73
C ALA A 69 -12.18 -1.79 9.31
N VAL A 70 -13.27 -2.41 8.86
CA VAL A 70 -13.99 -2.01 7.65
C VAL A 70 -15.02 -0.95 8.05
N SER A 71 -14.77 0.31 7.67
CA SER A 71 -15.78 1.37 7.68
C SER A 71 -15.95 1.94 6.28
#